data_AF-A0A811NCX1-F1
#
_entry.id   AF-A0A811NCX1-F1
#
_cell.length_a   1.000
_cell.length_b   1.000
_cell.length_c   1.000
_cell.angle_alpha   90.00
_cell.angle_beta   90.00
_cell.angle_gamma   90.00
#
_symmetry.space_group_name_H-M   'P 1'
#
loop_
_entity.id
_entity.type
_entity.pdbx_description
1 polymer ?
#
loop_
_entity_poly.entity_id
_entity_poly.type
_entity_poly.pdbx_seq_one_letter_code
_entity_poly.pdbx_strand_id
1 'polypeptide(L)'
;MDGIINTVSAGHQIVPLLALLKPMGQMVVVGTPSTPLELPAYAIITGGKRVAGNGVGSIADCQAMLDFAGEHGVNTAIERVEKNDVRYRFVIDVAGSKMDTVA
;
A
#
# COMPACT_ATOMS: atom_id res chain seq x y z
N MET A 1 7.50 -11.20 -12.95
CA MET A 1 7.77 -10.14 -11.95
C MET A 1 8.28 -10.77 -10.67
N ASP A 2 9.16 -10.09 -9.93
CA ASP A 2 9.74 -10.64 -8.69
C ASP A 2 8.81 -10.43 -7.48
N GLY A 3 8.01 -9.36 -7.49
CA GLY A 3 6.99 -9.14 -6.47
C GLY A 3 5.77 -8.37 -6.98
N ILE A 4 4.67 -8.45 -6.24
CA ILE A 4 3.41 -7.72 -6.46
C ILE A 4 2.93 -7.17 -5.12
N ILE A 5 2.62 -5.87 -5.07
CA ILE A 5 1.92 -5.24 -3.94
C ILE A 5 0.44 -5.11 -4.33
N ASN A 6 -0.42 -5.86 -3.65
CA ASN A 6 -1.85 -5.88 -3.91
C ASN A 6 -2.59 -4.92 -2.97
N THR A 7 -3.03 -3.79 -3.51
CA THR A 7 -3.71 -2.71 -2.80
C THR A 7 -5.23 -2.72 -3.01
N VAL A 8 -5.80 -3.73 -3.67
CA VAL A 8 -7.21 -3.75 -4.05
C VAL A 8 -8.07 -4.14 -2.85
N SER A 9 -8.94 -3.23 -2.40
CA SER A 9 -9.88 -3.46 -1.29
C SER A 9 -11.25 -4.01 -1.74
N ALA A 10 -11.48 -4.18 -3.04
CA ALA A 10 -12.66 -4.87 -3.56
C ALA A 10 -12.38 -6.37 -3.76
N GLY A 11 -13.43 -7.20 -3.76
CA GLY A 11 -13.30 -8.62 -4.07
C GLY A 11 -12.74 -8.83 -5.49
N HIS A 12 -11.69 -9.63 -5.61
CA HIS A 12 -11.03 -9.92 -6.89
C HIS A 12 -10.28 -11.27 -6.84
N GLN A 13 -9.99 -11.82 -8.01
CA GLN A 13 -9.24 -13.07 -8.14
C GLN A 13 -7.73 -12.83 -8.07
N ILE A 14 -7.03 -13.61 -7.25
CA ILE A 14 -5.58 -13.49 -7.09
C ILE A 14 -4.77 -14.45 -7.98
N VAL A 15 -5.39 -15.51 -8.50
CA VAL A 15 -4.72 -16.50 -9.37
C VAL A 15 -4.10 -15.86 -10.63
N PRO A 16 -4.78 -14.94 -11.35
CA PRO A 16 -4.17 -14.26 -12.48
C PRO A 16 -2.95 -13.41 -12.09
N LEU A 17 -2.99 -12.77 -10.93
CA LEU A 17 -1.87 -11.99 -10.40
C LEU A 17 -0.69 -12.89 -10.03
N LEU A 18 -0.96 -14.03 -9.38
CA LEU A 18 0.06 -15.02 -9.08
C LEU A 18 0.72 -15.55 -10.34
N ALA A 19 0.00 -15.73 -11.46
CA ALA A 19 0.58 -16.19 -12.72
C ALA A 19 1.67 -15.25 -13.27
N LEU A 20 1.59 -13.94 -12.99
CA LEU A 20 2.60 -12.95 -13.40
C LEU A 20 3.89 -13.00 -12.57
N LEU A 21 3.86 -13.63 -11.40
CA LEU A 21 5.04 -13.83 -10.57
C LEU A 21 5.95 -14.90 -11.18
N LYS A 22 7.25 -14.61 -11.19
CA LYS A 22 8.29 -15.61 -11.42
C LYS A 22 8.22 -16.69 -10.33
N PRO A 23 8.81 -17.89 -10.55
CA PRO A 23 9.03 -18.83 -9.47
C PRO A 23 9.72 -18.14 -8.27
N MET A 24 9.31 -18.49 -7.06
CA MET A 24 9.76 -17.89 -5.79
C MET A 24 9.39 -16.41 -5.59
N GLY A 25 8.57 -15.83 -6.46
CA GLY A 25 8.09 -14.45 -6.33
C GLY A 25 7.16 -14.24 -5.12
N GLN A 26 7.08 -12.99 -4.66
CA GLN A 26 6.32 -12.60 -3.47
C GLN A 26 5.12 -11.71 -3.82
N MET A 27 3.93 -12.11 -3.39
CA MET A 27 2.77 -11.22 -3.30
C MET A 27 2.64 -10.70 -1.87
N VAL A 28 2.47 -9.38 -1.72
CA VAL A 28 2.14 -8.74 -0.45
C VAL A 28 0.76 -8.10 -0.56
N VAL A 29 -0.19 -8.58 0.22
CA VAL A 29 -1.56 -8.06 0.27
C VAL A 29 -1.63 -6.99 1.36
N VAL A 30 -1.98 -5.77 0.94
CA VAL A 30 -2.19 -4.61 1.84
C VAL A 30 -3.61 -4.05 1.75
N GLY A 31 -4.37 -4.46 0.72
CA GLY A 31 -5.81 -4.22 0.63
C GLY A 31 -6.62 -5.18 1.50
N THR A 32 -7.80 -4.74 1.93
CA THR A 32 -8.69 -5.51 2.81
C THR A 32 -10.05 -5.76 2.14
N PRO A 33 -10.15 -6.74 1.22
CA PRO A 33 -11.42 -7.10 0.61
C PRO A 33 -12.37 -7.75 1.61
N SER A 34 -13.67 -7.48 1.46
CA SER A 34 -14.71 -8.08 2.30
C SER A 34 -14.94 -9.56 2.00
N THR A 35 -14.62 -10.00 0.78
CA THR A 35 -14.68 -11.41 0.38
C THR A 35 -13.33 -12.10 0.63
N PRO A 36 -13.30 -13.32 1.19
CA PRO A 36 -12.08 -14.11 1.31
C PRO A 36 -11.35 -14.26 -0.03
N LEU A 37 -10.02 -14.27 0.01
CA LEU A 37 -9.21 -14.49 -1.18
C LEU A 37 -9.10 -15.99 -1.47
N GLU A 38 -9.62 -16.41 -2.62
CA GLU A 38 -9.52 -17.79 -3.09
C GLU A 38 -8.07 -18.11 -3.53
N LEU A 39 -7.40 -18.96 -2.76
CA LEU A 39 -6.01 -19.37 -3.01
C LEU A 39 -5.90 -20.89 -3.24
N PRO A 40 -6.00 -21.36 -4.51
CA PRO A 40 -5.74 -22.74 -4.84
C PRO A 40 -4.28 -23.11 -4.55
N ALA A 41 -4.04 -24.22 -3.85
CA ALA A 41 -2.69 -24.64 -3.46
C ALA A 41 -1.73 -24.81 -4.65
N TYR A 42 -2.23 -25.28 -5.80
CA TYR A 42 -1.41 -25.44 -7.00
C TYR A 42 -0.82 -24.12 -7.51
N ALA A 43 -1.50 -22.98 -7.26
CA ALA A 43 -1.07 -21.66 -7.71
C ALA A 43 0.21 -21.18 -7.01
N ILE A 44 0.49 -21.71 -5.80
CA ILE A 44 1.70 -21.43 -5.04
C ILE A 44 2.72 -22.56 -5.10
N ILE A 45 2.29 -23.83 -5.07
CA ILE A 45 3.19 -24.99 -5.03
C ILE A 45 4.02 -25.09 -6.30
N THR A 46 3.40 -24.99 -7.48
CA THR A 46 4.06 -25.22 -8.77
C THR A 46 5.23 -24.27 -9.02
N GLY A 47 5.19 -23.07 -8.44
CA GLY A 47 6.25 -22.07 -8.58
C GLY A 47 6.91 -21.67 -7.27
N GLY A 48 6.63 -22.35 -6.15
CA GLY A 48 7.12 -21.95 -4.82
C GLY A 48 6.78 -20.50 -4.43
N LYS A 49 5.64 -19.97 -4.89
CA LYS A 49 5.27 -18.56 -4.73
C LYS A 49 4.83 -18.29 -3.29
N ARG A 50 5.05 -17.06 -2.84
CA ARG A 50 4.77 -16.63 -1.46
C ARG A 50 3.67 -15.59 -1.44
N VAL A 51 2.80 -15.69 -0.45
CA VAL A 51 1.75 -14.70 -0.18
C VAL A 51 1.88 -14.28 1.28
N ALA A 52 1.99 -12.97 1.52
CA ALA A 52 2.07 -12.39 2.85
C ALA A 52 1.10 -11.21 2.97
N GLY A 53 0.69 -10.87 4.19
CA GLY A 53 -0.11 -9.69 4.48
C GLY A 53 0.63 -8.73 5.40
N ASN A 54 0.45 -7.44 5.21
CA ASN A 54 0.94 -6.41 6.14
C ASN A 54 0.01 -5.20 6.12
N GLY A 55 -0.13 -4.53 7.28
CA GLY A 55 -0.88 -3.29 7.42
C GLY A 55 0.05 -2.09 7.51
N VAL A 56 0.15 -1.53 8.71
CA VAL A 56 1.12 -0.47 9.04
C VAL A 56 2.35 -1.07 9.72
N GLY A 57 3.49 -0.40 9.55
CA GLY A 57 4.75 -0.76 10.21
C GLY A 57 4.83 -0.31 11.67
N SER A 58 5.89 -0.70 12.35
CA SER A 58 6.26 -0.20 13.68
C SER A 58 6.74 1.26 13.62
N ILE A 59 6.96 1.87 14.79
CA ILE A 59 7.56 3.22 14.88
C ILE A 59 8.94 3.25 14.22
N ALA A 60 9.75 2.21 14.42
CA ALA A 60 11.08 2.10 13.81
C ALA A 60 10.98 2.00 12.27
N ASP A 61 10.04 1.22 11.75
CA ASP A 61 9.80 1.11 10.30
C ASP A 61 9.34 2.44 9.70
N CYS A 62 8.48 3.17 10.42
CA CYS A 62 8.01 4.49 10.01
C CYS A 62 9.16 5.50 9.97
N GLN A 63 10.03 5.50 10.96
CA GLN A 63 11.21 6.37 10.97
C GLN A 63 12.14 6.07 9.79
N ALA A 64 12.48 4.79 9.57
CA ALA A 64 13.30 4.38 8.43
C ALA A 64 12.67 4.77 7.08
N MET A 65 11.34 4.68 6.97
CA MET A 65 10.60 5.12 5.77
C MET A 65 10.72 6.64 5.55
N LEU A 66 10.58 7.44 6.62
CA LEU A 66 10.72 8.91 6.54
C LEU A 66 12.16 9.32 6.17
N ASP A 67 13.16 8.68 6.76
CA ASP A 67 14.57 8.95 6.47
C ASP A 67 14.88 8.65 5.00
N PHE A 68 14.47 7.47 4.51
CA PHE A 68 14.62 7.08 3.11
C PHE A 68 13.91 8.05 2.16
N ALA A 69 12.68 8.46 2.49
CA ALA A 69 11.90 9.40 1.69
C ALA A 69 12.58 10.77 1.59
N GLY A 70 13.15 11.25 2.69
CA GLY A 70 13.92 12.51 2.75
C GLY A 70 15.19 12.46 1.92
N GLU A 71 15.93 11.36 1.97
CA GLU A 71 17.16 11.16 1.19
C GLU A 71 16.92 11.09 -0.33
N HIS A 72 15.80 10.48 -0.75
CA HIS A 72 15.52 10.18 -2.16
C HIS A 72 14.48 11.09 -2.80
N GLY A 73 14.01 12.12 -2.08
CA GLY A 73 13.04 13.08 -2.61
C GLY A 73 11.68 12.47 -2.94
N VAL A 74 11.19 11.54 -2.12
CA VAL A 74 9.85 10.91 -2.27
C VAL A 74 8.76 11.87 -1.77
N ASN A 75 8.75 13.10 -2.31
CA ASN A 75 7.91 14.21 -1.84
C ASN A 75 6.82 14.64 -2.82
N THR A 76 6.69 14.00 -3.98
CA THR A 76 5.68 14.39 -4.99
C THR A 76 4.25 14.42 -4.44
N ALA A 77 3.93 13.58 -3.45
CA ALA A 77 2.64 13.62 -2.76
C ALA A 77 2.47 14.88 -1.89
N ILE A 78 3.54 15.35 -1.23
CA ILE A 78 3.56 16.58 -0.43
C ILE A 78 3.50 17.82 -1.32
N GLU A 79 4.22 17.83 -2.44
CA GLU A 79 4.20 18.96 -3.39
C GLU A 79 2.84 19.18 -4.06
N ARG A 80 2.09 18.09 -4.33
CA ARG A 80 0.70 18.19 -4.84
C ARG A 80 -0.26 18.69 -3.78
N VAL A 81 0.00 18.37 -2.52
CA VAL A 81 -0.78 18.83 -1.36
C VAL A 81 -0.67 20.34 -1.19
N GLU A 82 0.53 20.92 -1.27
CA GLU A 82 0.70 22.38 -1.20
C GLU A 82 -0.12 23.13 -2.27
N LYS A 83 -0.32 22.48 -3.43
CA LYS A 83 -1.07 23.03 -4.57
C LYS A 83 -2.57 22.73 -4.53
N ASN A 84 -3.06 22.08 -3.47
CA ASN A 84 -4.44 21.57 -3.37
C ASN A 84 -4.86 20.68 -4.56
N ASP A 85 -3.90 20.00 -5.22
CA ASP A 85 -4.14 19.13 -6.37
C ASP A 85 -4.41 17.69 -5.90
N VAL A 86 -5.68 17.35 -5.73
CA VAL A 86 -6.12 16.10 -5.12
C VAL A 86 -6.07 14.94 -6.11
N ARG A 87 -4.87 14.38 -6.26
CA ARG A 87 -4.60 13.00 -6.74
C ARG A 87 -3.31 12.52 -6.07
N TYR A 88 -3.33 11.76 -4.97
CA TYR A 88 -4.34 10.79 -4.50
C TYR A 88 -4.71 10.95 -3.01
N ARG A 89 -4.29 12.02 -2.34
CA ARG A 89 -4.44 12.18 -0.89
C ARG A 89 -4.78 13.61 -0.50
N PHE A 90 -5.67 13.74 0.49
CA PHE A 90 -5.95 15.01 1.16
C PHE A 90 -5.07 15.15 2.40
N VAL A 91 -4.64 16.38 2.67
CA VAL A 91 -4.02 16.78 3.94
C VAL A 91 -4.80 17.96 4.45
N ILE A 92 -5.15 17.92 5.73
CA ILE A 92 -5.88 19.01 6.39
C ILE A 92 -4.83 19.85 7.12
N ASP A 93 -4.69 21.11 6.74
CA ASP A 93 -3.89 22.08 7.50
C ASP A 93 -4.67 22.53 8.73
N VAL A 94 -4.35 21.92 9.87
CA VAL A 94 -4.97 22.25 11.16
C VAL A 94 -4.49 23.61 11.69
N ALA A 95 -3.24 24.02 11.39
CA ALA A 95 -2.68 25.26 11.91
C ALA A 95 -3.32 26.50 11.26
N GLY A 96 -3.65 26.42 9.96
CA GLY A 96 -4.36 27.46 9.21
C GLY A 96 -5.89 27.41 9.34
N SER A 97 -6.45 26.36 9.96
CA SER A 97 -7.90 26.20 10.10
C SER A 97 -8.46 27.13 11.18
N LYS A 98 -9.49 27.92 10.84
CA LYS A 98 -10.23 28.73 11.82
C LYS A 98 -11.12 27.81 12.65
N MET A 99 -10.78 27.64 13.93
CA MET A 99 -11.72 27.08 14.89
C MET A 99 -12.66 28.19 15.36
N ASP A 100 -13.89 28.22 14.84
CA ASP A 100 -14.96 28.97 15.48
C ASP A 100 -15.20 28.30 16.85
N THR A 101 -14.69 28.94 17.89
CA THR A 101 -14.88 28.46 19.26
C THR A 101 -16.34 28.75 19.59
N VAL A 102 -17.18 27.72 19.52
CA VAL A 102 -18.58 27.83 19.95
C VAL A 102 -18.56 28.03 21.45
N ALA A 103 -18.82 29.26 21.88
CA ALA A 103 -19.09 29.63 23.27
C ALA A 103 -20.54 29.25 23.64
#